data_AF-A0A0C3QIS5-F1
#
_entry.id   AF-A0A0C3QIS5-F1
#
_cell.length_a   1.000
_cell.length_b   1.000
_cell.length_c   1.000
_cell.angle_alpha   90.00
_cell.angle_beta   90.00
_cell.angle_gamma   90.00
#
_symmetry.space_group_name_H-M   'P 1'
#
loop_
_entity.id
_entity.type
_entity.pdbx_description
1 polymer ?
#
loop_
_entity_poly.entity_id
_entity_poly.type
_entity_poly.pdbx_seq_one_letter_code
_entity_poly.pdbx_strand_id
1 'polypeptide(L)'
;PSIPDAFWDPILARRYVDLDKLFSSIYAFGANRAKVGTIGTLELSITEPEPSVTKKIANHGEWTIAFRKYYEARVFAFENEVEQLTKYQEWIERQFTVVHPQHHQRVIDLDKAIRTWTATNDQYRLDDFGSFIHLHTQFISSVGIGNGSGSGSRSTGTGRQSRGKSQPVCIRWNMGRCSGDGCRFRHVCKSCGSSDHRDTAC
;
A
#
# COMPACT_ATOMS: atom_id res chain seq x y z
N PRO A 1 -3.13 -10.99 25.08
CA PRO A 1 -3.24 -11.42 23.65
C PRO A 1 -1.84 -11.71 23.11
N SER A 2 -1.68 -12.71 22.22
CA SER A 2 -0.36 -13.03 21.64
C SER A 2 -0.01 -12.03 20.53
N ILE A 3 0.64 -10.95 20.92
CA ILE A 3 1.10 -9.85 20.06
C ILE A 3 2.56 -9.55 20.44
N PRO A 4 3.46 -9.34 19.46
CA PRO A 4 4.86 -9.02 19.75
C PRO A 4 5.00 -7.70 20.53
N ASP A 5 6.00 -7.65 21.40
CA ASP A 5 6.18 -6.53 22.33
C ASP A 5 6.35 -5.18 21.63
N ALA A 6 6.95 -5.17 20.44
CA ALA A 6 7.13 -3.98 19.59
C ALA A 6 5.82 -3.23 19.26
N PHE A 7 4.65 -3.87 19.40
CA PHE A 7 3.36 -3.24 19.12
C PHE A 7 2.67 -2.67 20.36
N TRP A 8 3.09 -3.01 21.58
CA TRP A 8 2.42 -2.52 22.79
C TRP A 8 2.58 -1.01 22.99
N ASP A 9 3.78 -0.47 22.79
CA ASP A 9 4.04 0.97 22.92
C ASP A 9 3.14 1.85 22.03
N PRO A 10 2.98 1.57 20.72
CA PRO A 10 2.05 2.34 19.90
C PRO A 10 0.59 2.09 20.29
N ILE A 11 0.20 0.89 20.71
CA ILE A 11 -1.18 0.60 21.14
C ILE A 11 -1.54 1.39 22.39
N LEU A 12 -0.70 1.33 23.44
CA LEU A 12 -0.93 2.01 24.71
C LEU A 12 -0.90 3.53 24.54
N ALA A 13 -0.07 4.03 23.64
CA ALA A 13 -0.03 5.44 23.29
C ALA A 13 -1.12 5.88 22.28
N ARG A 14 -2.04 5.00 21.90
CA ARG A 14 -3.09 5.24 20.88
C ARG A 14 -2.55 5.76 19.53
N ARG A 15 -1.30 5.42 19.22
CA ARG A 15 -0.62 5.77 17.97
C ARG A 15 -0.98 4.78 16.87
N TYR A 16 -0.65 5.16 15.63
CA TYR A 16 -0.88 4.32 14.47
C TYR A 16 -0.12 3.00 14.59
N VAL A 17 -0.84 1.90 14.37
CA VAL A 17 -0.27 0.54 14.28
C VAL A 17 -0.36 0.07 12.84
N ASP A 18 0.77 -0.29 12.25
CA ASP A 18 0.80 -0.85 10.89
C ASP A 18 0.33 -2.31 10.90
N LEU A 19 -0.82 -2.56 10.29
CA LEU A 19 -1.39 -3.91 10.21
C LEU A 19 -0.59 -4.83 9.28
N ASP A 20 0.15 -4.32 8.30
CA ASP A 20 1.02 -5.17 7.47
C ASP A 20 2.16 -5.76 8.30
N LYS A 21 2.76 -4.94 9.19
CA LYS A 21 3.76 -5.40 10.16
C LYS A 21 3.16 -6.39 11.16
N LEU A 22 1.98 -6.07 11.70
CA LEU A 22 1.29 -6.96 12.64
C LEU A 22 0.94 -8.29 11.99
N PHE A 23 0.42 -8.28 10.76
CA PHE A 23 0.11 -9.47 9.98
C PHE A 23 1.36 -10.30 9.68
N SER A 24 2.45 -9.66 9.27
CA SER A 24 3.75 -10.33 9.05
C SER A 24 4.23 -11.06 10.31
N SER A 25 4.03 -10.45 11.49
CA SER A 25 4.45 -11.02 12.77
C SER A 25 3.72 -12.31 13.14
N ILE A 26 2.48 -12.51 12.67
CA ILE A 26 1.71 -13.74 12.92
C ILE A 26 2.43 -14.97 12.32
N TYR A 27 3.15 -14.78 11.22
CA TYR A 27 3.89 -15.84 10.53
C TYR A 27 5.37 -15.87 10.87
N ALA A 28 5.84 -14.97 11.74
CA ALA A 28 7.25 -14.86 12.12
C ALA A 28 7.67 -15.87 13.20
N PHE A 29 6.85 -16.90 13.50
CA PHE A 29 7.18 -17.99 14.42
C PHE A 29 8.48 -18.67 14.01
N GLY A 30 9.59 -18.26 14.62
CA GLY A 30 10.92 -18.87 14.47
C GLY A 30 12.10 -17.91 14.29
N ALA A 31 11.91 -16.61 14.00
CA ALA A 31 13.03 -15.77 13.53
C ALA A 31 13.73 -14.92 14.60
N ASN A 32 13.08 -14.56 15.71
CA ASN A 32 13.69 -13.67 16.71
C ASN A 32 13.78 -14.35 18.08
N ARG A 33 14.87 -15.11 18.28
CA ARG A 33 15.47 -15.25 19.60
C ARG A 33 16.61 -14.26 19.66
N ALA A 34 16.44 -13.16 20.37
CA ALA A 34 17.55 -12.29 20.74
C ALA A 34 18.65 -13.15 21.39
N LYS A 35 19.84 -13.17 20.79
CA LYS A 35 21.03 -13.74 21.42
C LYS A 35 21.76 -12.60 22.09
N VAL A 36 21.61 -12.50 23.41
CA VAL A 36 22.56 -11.77 24.24
C VAL A 36 23.85 -12.58 24.24
N GLY A 37 24.91 -12.03 23.65
CA GLY A 37 26.22 -12.65 23.61
C GLY A 37 27.22 -11.75 24.32
N THR A 38 27.78 -12.23 25.42
CA THR A 38 28.84 -11.52 26.14
C THR A 38 30.19 -11.89 25.52
N ILE A 39 30.98 -10.90 25.10
CA ILE A 39 32.39 -11.10 24.73
C ILE A 39 33.25 -10.44 25.80
N GLY A 40 33.75 -11.23 26.75
CA GLY A 40 34.58 -10.73 27.86
C GLY A 40 33.78 -9.81 28.80
N THR A 41 34.17 -8.54 28.92
CA THR A 41 33.50 -7.53 29.76
C THR A 41 32.54 -6.62 28.99
N LEU A 42 32.35 -6.84 27.68
CA LEU A 42 31.48 -6.03 26.84
C LEU A 42 30.14 -6.75 26.63
N GLU A 43 29.05 -6.11 27.06
CA GLU A 43 27.69 -6.55 26.72
C GLU A 43 27.28 -5.96 25.38
N LEU A 44 27.04 -6.83 24.40
CA LEU A 44 26.48 -6.45 23.10
C LEU A 44 24.98 -6.73 23.13
N SER A 45 24.17 -5.68 23.21
CA SER A 45 22.73 -5.76 22.98
C SER A 45 22.45 -5.54 21.50
N ILE A 46 22.05 -6.61 20.80
CA ILE A 46 21.45 -6.48 19.48
C ILE A 46 19.99 -6.12 19.72
N THR A 47 19.67 -4.84 19.60
CA THR A 47 18.29 -4.35 19.59
C THR A 47 17.51 -5.11 18.52
N GLU A 48 16.37 -5.66 18.90
CA GLU A 48 15.52 -6.42 17.96
C GLU A 48 15.25 -5.56 16.72
N PRO A 49 15.45 -6.10 15.51
CA PRO A 49 15.05 -5.37 14.32
C PRO A 49 13.53 -5.17 14.37
N GLU A 50 13.11 -3.94 14.11
CA GLU A 50 11.71 -3.60 13.84
C GLU A 50 11.06 -4.70 12.99
N PRO A 51 9.83 -5.14 13.30
CA PRO A 51 9.18 -6.19 12.54
C PRO A 51 9.11 -5.78 11.07
N SER A 52 9.90 -6.45 10.24
CA SER A 52 9.96 -6.19 8.81
C SER A 52 8.68 -6.69 8.16
N VAL A 53 8.09 -5.89 7.28
CA VAL A 53 6.92 -6.31 6.49
C VAL A 53 7.37 -7.39 5.51
N THR A 54 7.10 -8.65 5.82
CA THR A 54 7.34 -9.79 4.93
C THR A 54 6.09 -10.17 4.15
N LYS A 55 4.91 -9.84 4.68
CA LYS A 55 3.61 -10.06 4.05
C LYS A 55 2.79 -8.78 4.10
N LYS A 56 2.30 -8.35 2.93
CA LYS A 56 1.33 -7.27 2.82
C LYS A 56 -0.07 -7.84 2.77
N ILE A 57 -1.00 -7.18 3.45
CA ILE A 57 -2.41 -7.49 3.37
C ILE A 57 -2.90 -7.06 1.98
N ALA A 58 -3.50 -8.00 1.25
CA ALA A 58 -3.98 -7.79 -0.12
C ALA A 58 -5.47 -8.08 -0.29
N ASN A 59 -6.10 -8.76 0.66
CA ASN A 59 -7.51 -9.15 0.56
C ASN A 59 -8.25 -9.06 1.91
N HIS A 60 -9.57 -9.23 1.84
CA HIS A 60 -10.46 -9.19 3.00
C HIS A 60 -10.06 -10.16 4.12
N GLY A 61 -9.78 -11.42 3.81
CA GLY A 61 -9.46 -12.42 4.83
C GLY A 61 -8.16 -12.13 5.58
N GLU A 62 -7.13 -11.68 4.87
CA GLU A 62 -5.87 -11.24 5.47
C GLU A 62 -6.07 -10.00 6.36
N TRP A 63 -6.88 -9.05 5.90
CA TRP A 63 -7.24 -7.88 6.68
C TRP A 63 -8.00 -8.28 7.96
N THR A 64 -8.99 -9.17 7.87
CA THR A 64 -9.76 -9.66 9.02
C THR A 64 -8.84 -10.31 10.07
N ILE A 65 -7.88 -11.14 9.64
CA ILE A 65 -6.91 -11.78 10.55
C ILE A 65 -6.06 -10.72 11.27
N ALA A 66 -5.51 -9.75 10.52
CA ALA A 66 -4.67 -8.70 11.07
C ALA A 66 -5.45 -7.77 12.01
N PHE A 67 -6.63 -7.33 11.57
CA PHE A 67 -7.52 -6.47 12.34
C PHE A 67 -8.00 -7.17 13.61
N ARG A 68 -8.30 -8.48 13.56
CA ARG A 68 -8.69 -9.24 14.76
C ARG A 68 -7.61 -9.23 15.83
N LYS A 69 -6.33 -9.35 15.44
CA LYS A 69 -5.21 -9.22 16.40
C LYS A 69 -5.13 -7.83 16.99
N TYR A 70 -5.22 -6.80 16.15
CA TYR A 70 -5.26 -5.41 16.62
C TYR A 70 -6.45 -5.15 17.56
N TYR A 71 -7.63 -5.67 17.24
CA TYR A 71 -8.83 -5.61 18.06
C TYR A 71 -8.61 -6.21 19.45
N GLU A 72 -8.09 -7.44 19.52
CA GLU A 72 -7.82 -8.13 20.79
C GLU A 72 -6.83 -7.34 21.66
N ALA A 73 -5.83 -6.71 21.04
CA ALA A 73 -4.88 -5.83 21.70
C ALA A 73 -5.53 -4.58 22.31
N ARG A 74 -6.32 -3.89 21.49
CA ARG A 74 -6.96 -2.62 21.86
C ARG A 74 -8.00 -2.85 22.93
N VAL A 75 -8.82 -3.89 22.82
CA VAL A 75 -9.81 -4.25 23.86
C VAL A 75 -9.11 -4.65 25.17
N PHE A 76 -7.99 -5.36 25.10
CA PHE A 76 -7.21 -5.69 26.29
C PHE A 76 -6.62 -4.43 26.97
N ALA A 77 -6.14 -3.46 26.20
CA ALA A 77 -5.60 -2.20 26.71
C ALA A 77 -6.71 -1.21 27.16
N PHE A 78 -7.86 -1.23 26.50
CA PHE A 78 -8.96 -0.29 26.65
C PHE A 78 -10.30 -1.02 26.57
N GLU A 79 -10.80 -1.48 27.71
CA GLU A 79 -12.02 -2.29 27.82
C GLU A 79 -13.26 -1.60 27.20
N ASN A 80 -13.32 -0.27 27.27
CA ASN A 80 -14.45 0.53 26.78
C ASN A 80 -14.46 0.77 25.25
N GLU A 81 -13.48 0.25 24.50
CA GLU A 81 -13.40 0.44 23.03
C GLU A 81 -14.08 -0.67 22.22
N VAL A 82 -14.61 -1.71 22.87
CA VAL A 82 -15.25 -2.87 22.22
C VAL A 82 -16.32 -2.45 21.21
N GLU A 83 -17.27 -1.62 21.63
CA GLU A 83 -18.40 -1.22 20.77
C GLU A 83 -17.91 -0.43 19.55
N GLN A 84 -17.00 0.52 19.76
CA GLN A 84 -16.42 1.32 18.69
C GLN A 84 -15.68 0.46 17.66
N LEU A 85 -14.81 -0.43 18.12
CA LEU A 85 -14.00 -1.27 17.24
C LEU A 85 -14.85 -2.28 16.48
N THR A 86 -15.90 -2.82 17.10
CA THR A 86 -16.86 -3.72 16.43
C THR A 86 -17.61 -2.98 15.33
N LYS A 87 -18.15 -1.78 15.60
CA LYS A 87 -18.82 -0.96 14.58
C LYS A 87 -17.88 -0.61 13.43
N TYR A 88 -16.63 -0.24 13.73
CA TYR A 88 -15.63 0.06 12.72
C TYR A 88 -15.28 -1.17 11.86
N GLN A 89 -15.11 -2.34 12.49
CA GLN A 89 -14.86 -3.59 11.79
C GLN A 89 -15.98 -3.90 10.80
N GLU A 90 -17.23 -3.91 11.26
CA GLU A 90 -18.39 -4.17 10.41
C GLU A 90 -18.47 -3.17 9.25
N TRP A 91 -18.14 -1.91 9.48
CA TRP A 91 -18.18 -0.89 8.45
C TRP A 91 -17.14 -1.11 7.35
N ILE A 92 -15.91 -1.49 7.71
CA ILE A 92 -14.86 -1.85 6.73
C ILE A 92 -15.20 -3.16 6.02
N GLU A 93 -15.70 -4.18 6.72
CA GLU A 93 -16.12 -5.45 6.10
C GLU A 93 -17.21 -5.21 5.05
N ARG A 94 -18.18 -4.33 5.33
CA ARG A 94 -19.18 -3.89 4.32
C ARG A 94 -18.55 -3.19 3.12
N GLN A 95 -17.43 -2.50 3.27
CA GLN A 95 -16.72 -1.95 2.10
C GLN A 95 -16.14 -3.06 1.23
N PHE A 96 -15.59 -4.13 1.83
CA PHE A 96 -15.11 -5.29 1.08
C PHE A 96 -16.24 -6.05 0.36
N THR A 97 -17.48 -6.04 0.86
CA THR A 97 -18.58 -6.72 0.18
C THR A 97 -19.11 -5.96 -1.03
N VAL A 98 -19.03 -4.62 -1.04
CA VAL A 98 -19.51 -3.78 -2.14
C VAL A 98 -18.43 -3.46 -3.18
N VAL A 99 -17.15 -3.49 -2.80
CA VAL A 99 -16.02 -3.24 -3.71
C VAL A 99 -15.61 -4.53 -4.40
N HIS A 100 -15.44 -4.49 -5.73
CA HIS A 100 -14.99 -5.64 -6.50
C HIS A 100 -13.61 -6.14 -6.00
N PRO A 101 -13.34 -7.46 -5.95
CA PRO A 101 -12.09 -8.01 -5.43
C PRO A 101 -10.80 -7.44 -6.02
N GLN A 102 -10.80 -7.07 -7.31
CA GLN A 102 -9.66 -6.40 -7.96
C GLN A 102 -9.31 -5.02 -7.37
N HIS A 103 -10.22 -4.43 -6.59
CA HIS A 103 -10.09 -3.12 -5.97
C HIS A 103 -10.08 -3.20 -4.43
N HIS A 104 -9.98 -4.39 -3.83
CA HIS A 104 -9.87 -4.57 -2.38
C HIS A 104 -8.70 -3.80 -1.76
N GLN A 105 -7.60 -3.58 -2.51
CA GLN A 105 -6.49 -2.74 -2.05
C GLN A 105 -6.96 -1.34 -1.64
N ARG A 106 -7.99 -0.79 -2.30
CA ARG A 106 -8.52 0.54 -2.01
C ARG A 106 -9.24 0.59 -0.67
N VAL A 107 -9.89 -0.51 -0.28
CA VAL A 107 -10.51 -0.65 1.05
C VAL A 107 -9.43 -0.74 2.13
N ILE A 108 -8.34 -1.45 1.85
CA ILE A 108 -7.18 -1.54 2.76
C ILE A 108 -6.52 -0.17 2.93
N ASP A 109 -6.35 0.58 1.85
CA ASP A 109 -5.76 1.92 1.89
C ASP A 109 -6.68 2.92 2.60
N LEU A 110 -8.00 2.80 2.43
CA LEU A 110 -9.00 3.54 3.21
C LEU A 110 -8.87 3.26 4.70
N ASP A 111 -8.83 2.00 5.12
CA ASP A 111 -8.62 1.61 6.53
C ASP A 111 -7.35 2.22 7.10
N LYS A 112 -6.23 2.12 6.36
CA LYS A 112 -4.95 2.71 6.77
C LYS A 112 -5.07 4.22 6.96
N ALA A 113 -5.72 4.91 6.02
CA ALA A 113 -5.92 6.35 6.09
C ALA A 113 -6.78 6.75 7.31
N ILE A 114 -7.89 6.05 7.55
CA ILE A 114 -8.77 6.33 8.70
C ILE A 114 -8.03 6.11 10.02
N ARG A 115 -7.37 4.96 10.20
CA ARG A 115 -6.62 4.68 11.44
C ARG A 115 -5.45 5.64 11.65
N THR A 116 -4.80 6.09 10.57
CA THR A 116 -3.75 7.12 10.66
C THR A 116 -4.33 8.47 11.06
N TRP A 117 -5.46 8.85 10.47
CA TRP A 117 -6.15 10.10 10.78
C TRP A 117 -6.59 10.16 12.24
N THR A 118 -7.24 9.10 12.73
CA THR A 118 -7.68 8.98 14.13
C THR A 118 -6.51 8.96 15.10
N ALA A 119 -5.40 8.27 14.77
CA ALA A 119 -4.23 8.22 15.63
C ALA A 119 -3.44 9.55 15.69
N THR A 120 -3.63 10.44 14.71
CA THR A 120 -3.00 11.77 14.69
C THR A 120 -3.89 12.84 15.33
N ASN A 121 -5.20 12.58 15.40
CA ASN A 121 -6.19 13.54 15.85
C ASN A 121 -7.11 12.90 16.91
N ASP A 122 -6.79 13.14 18.19
CA ASP A 122 -7.52 12.57 19.34
C ASP A 122 -9.00 12.97 19.44
N GLN A 123 -9.43 13.95 18.64
CA GLN A 123 -10.82 14.42 18.58
C GLN A 123 -11.75 13.48 17.79
N TYR A 124 -11.19 12.63 16.93
CA TYR A 124 -11.98 11.74 16.08
C TYR A 124 -12.05 10.34 16.66
N ARG A 125 -13.16 9.69 16.36
CA ARG A 125 -13.47 8.33 16.81
C ARG A 125 -13.64 7.43 15.59
N LEU A 126 -13.24 6.16 15.68
CA LEU A 126 -13.32 5.23 14.55
C LEU A 126 -14.78 4.94 14.11
N ASP A 127 -15.74 5.12 15.01
CA ASP A 127 -17.18 4.95 14.76
C ASP A 127 -17.86 6.23 14.24
N ASP A 128 -17.13 7.34 14.09
CA ASP A 128 -17.65 8.57 13.49
C ASP A 128 -17.49 8.57 11.96
N PHE A 129 -18.26 7.70 11.30
CA PHE A 129 -18.13 7.47 9.86
C PHE A 129 -18.38 8.72 9.01
N GLY A 130 -19.19 9.67 9.50
CA GLY A 130 -19.47 10.93 8.81
C GLY A 130 -18.22 11.79 8.61
N SER A 131 -17.31 11.77 9.58
CA SER A 131 -16.04 12.49 9.51
C SER A 131 -15.08 11.94 8.44
N PHE A 132 -15.27 10.70 7.98
CA PHE A 132 -14.40 10.04 7.01
C PHE A 132 -14.92 10.04 5.57
N ILE A 133 -16.01 10.78 5.26
CA ILE A 133 -16.57 10.86 3.90
C ILE A 133 -15.53 11.30 2.87
N HIS A 134 -14.65 12.23 3.25
CA HIS A 134 -13.57 12.72 2.37
C HIS A 134 -12.55 11.62 2.04
N LEU A 135 -12.19 10.77 3.02
CA LEU A 135 -11.31 9.61 2.82
C LEU A 135 -12.01 8.54 1.99
N HIS A 136 -13.28 8.24 2.29
CA HIS A 136 -14.08 7.31 1.50
C HIS A 136 -14.15 7.75 0.05
N THR A 137 -14.41 9.03 -0.21
CA THR A 137 -14.41 9.60 -1.56
C THR A 137 -13.03 9.47 -2.21
N GLN A 138 -11.95 9.79 -1.50
CA GLN A 138 -10.59 9.71 -2.04
C GLN A 138 -10.21 8.29 -2.49
N PHE A 139 -10.51 7.29 -1.67
CA PHE A 139 -10.05 5.92 -1.88
C PHE A 139 -11.05 5.06 -2.64
N ILE A 140 -12.35 5.21 -2.45
CA ILE A 140 -13.38 4.34 -3.03
C ILE A 140 -14.02 4.94 -4.28
N SER A 141 -14.27 6.25 -4.30
CA SER A 141 -14.91 6.89 -5.46
C SER A 141 -14.04 6.82 -6.71
N SER A 142 -14.68 6.65 -7.87
CA SER A 142 -14.03 6.70 -9.19
C SER A 142 -13.44 8.07 -9.53
N VAL A 143 -13.89 9.13 -8.84
CA VAL A 143 -13.43 10.52 -9.03
C VAL A 143 -12.38 10.91 -7.98
N GLY A 144 -12.15 10.09 -6.96
CA GLY A 144 -11.19 10.37 -5.90
C GLY A 144 -9.75 10.46 -6.41
N ILE A 145 -8.91 11.26 -5.75
CA ILE A 145 -7.48 11.41 -6.10
C ILE A 145 -6.70 10.08 -5.94
N GLY A 146 -7.21 9.15 -5.12
CA GLY A 146 -6.70 7.78 -5.04
C GLY A 146 -7.00 6.91 -6.26
N ASN A 147 -7.85 7.38 -7.18
CA ASN A 147 -8.23 6.72 -8.43
C ASN A 147 -7.18 6.91 -9.53
N GLY A 148 -5.92 7.11 -9.14
CA GLY A 148 -4.79 7.39 -10.01
C GLY A 148 -4.41 6.23 -10.94
N SER A 149 -5.29 5.90 -11.89
CA SER A 149 -4.93 5.41 -13.23
C SER A 149 -4.36 6.56 -14.07
N GLY A 150 -3.54 7.40 -13.45
CA GLY A 150 -2.72 8.39 -14.12
C GLY A 150 -1.46 7.68 -14.60
N SER A 151 -1.37 7.48 -15.90
CA SER A 151 -0.11 7.27 -16.62
C SER A 151 0.89 8.37 -16.20
N GLY A 152 1.64 8.09 -15.15
CA GLY A 152 2.58 9.00 -14.51
C GLY A 152 3.81 8.20 -14.14
N SER A 153 4.58 7.79 -15.15
CA SER A 153 5.85 7.10 -14.98
C SER A 153 6.83 7.99 -14.21
N ARG A 154 6.90 7.81 -12.90
CA ARG A 154 8.06 8.21 -12.09
C ARG A 154 8.93 6.97 -11.90
N SER A 155 9.80 6.73 -12.88
CA SER A 155 10.85 5.73 -12.77
C SER A 155 12.08 6.35 -12.12
N THR A 156 12.27 6.09 -10.83
CA THR A 156 13.60 6.08 -10.21
C THR A 156 14.26 4.75 -10.55
N GLY A 157 15.46 4.83 -11.12
CA GLY A 157 16.16 3.67 -11.67
C GLY A 157 16.72 2.72 -10.62
N THR A 158 16.77 1.43 -10.96
CA THR A 158 18.01 0.66 -11.19
C THR A 158 17.65 -0.81 -11.44
N GLY A 159 18.38 -1.49 -12.35
CA GLY A 159 18.40 -2.97 -12.41
C GLY A 159 17.65 -3.67 -13.56
N ARG A 160 18.26 -3.68 -14.75
CA ARG A 160 18.40 -4.81 -15.70
C ARG A 160 17.35 -5.95 -15.67
N GLN A 161 16.52 -6.06 -16.72
CA GLN A 161 16.58 -7.15 -17.72
C GLN A 161 15.50 -7.01 -18.84
N SER A 162 16.02 -6.98 -20.06
CA SER A 162 15.44 -7.30 -21.37
C SER A 162 14.17 -8.18 -21.43
N ARG A 163 13.10 -7.66 -22.07
CA ARG A 163 12.51 -8.18 -23.33
C ARG A 163 11.26 -7.36 -23.73
N GLY A 164 11.27 -6.81 -24.95
CA GLY A 164 10.06 -6.42 -25.68
C GLY A 164 9.42 -5.05 -25.36
N LYS A 165 10.19 -3.95 -25.38
CA LYS A 165 9.57 -2.61 -25.53
C LYS A 165 9.48 -2.30 -27.02
N SER A 166 8.26 -2.19 -27.54
CA SER A 166 7.96 -1.67 -28.88
C SER A 166 8.77 -0.37 -29.08
N GLN A 167 9.66 -0.36 -30.08
CA GLN A 167 10.49 0.81 -30.33
C GLN A 167 9.60 2.04 -30.55
N PRO A 168 9.91 3.19 -29.93
CA PRO A 168 9.09 4.39 -30.09
C PRO A 168 9.08 4.87 -31.55
N VAL A 169 7.99 5.51 -31.95
CA VAL A 169 7.80 6.05 -33.30
C VAL A 169 8.73 7.25 -33.51
N CYS A 170 9.37 7.32 -34.69
CA CYS A 170 10.26 8.41 -35.05
C CYS A 170 9.46 9.68 -35.36
N ILE A 171 9.51 10.67 -34.46
CA ILE A 171 8.85 11.96 -34.67
C ILE A 171 9.51 12.72 -35.83
N ARG A 172 10.83 12.66 -35.97
CA ARG A 172 11.56 13.32 -37.07
C ARG A 172 11.17 12.77 -38.44
N TRP A 173 10.91 11.47 -38.54
CA TRP A 173 10.42 10.86 -39.79
C TRP A 173 9.01 11.33 -40.13
N ASN A 174 8.12 11.40 -39.13
CA ASN A 174 6.77 11.96 -39.30
C ASN A 174 6.76 13.43 -39.72
N MET A 175 7.82 14.18 -39.39
CA MET A 175 8.03 15.57 -39.83
C MET A 175 8.85 15.70 -41.12
N GLY A 176 9.24 14.58 -41.75
CA GLY A 176 10.03 14.57 -42.98
C GLY A 176 11.49 15.00 -42.83
N ARG A 177 12.04 14.98 -41.62
CA ARG A 177 13.40 15.43 -41.26
C ARG A 177 14.32 14.28 -40.82
N CYS A 178 14.00 13.04 -41.17
CA CYS A 178 14.81 11.86 -40.85
C CYS A 178 15.43 11.28 -42.11
N SER A 179 16.75 11.08 -42.10
CA SER A 179 17.53 10.55 -43.22
C SER A 179 17.40 9.04 -43.41
N GLY A 180 16.64 8.34 -42.56
CA GLY A 180 16.38 6.90 -42.70
C GLY A 180 17.51 6.00 -42.19
N ASP A 181 18.75 6.34 -42.53
CA ASP A 181 19.90 5.47 -42.32
C ASP A 181 20.32 5.41 -40.83
N GLY A 182 20.33 4.20 -40.26
CA GLY A 182 20.65 3.97 -38.85
C GLY A 182 19.61 4.45 -37.82
N CYS A 183 18.36 4.74 -38.24
CA CYS A 183 17.35 5.23 -37.30
C CYS A 183 16.85 4.13 -36.35
N ARG A 184 17.11 4.30 -35.05
CA ARG A 184 16.67 3.39 -33.96
C ARG A 184 15.18 3.44 -33.60
N PHE A 185 14.38 4.18 -34.36
CA PHE A 185 12.98 4.47 -34.08
C PHE A 185 12.11 3.98 -35.24
N ARG A 186 10.87 3.57 -34.97
CA ARG A 186 9.99 3.04 -36.02
C ARG A 186 9.49 4.14 -36.94
N HIS A 187 9.59 3.91 -38.25
CA HIS A 187 9.05 4.77 -39.30
C HIS A 187 7.62 4.37 -39.62
N VAL A 188 6.70 4.79 -38.75
CA VAL A 188 5.25 4.64 -38.92
C VAL A 188 4.53 5.94 -38.58
N CYS A 189 3.36 6.15 -39.15
CA CYS A 189 2.50 7.30 -38.88
C CYS A 189 2.19 7.36 -37.38
N LYS A 190 2.41 8.52 -36.77
CA LYS A 190 2.13 8.72 -35.34
C LYS A 190 0.62 8.63 -35.04
N SER A 191 -0.23 9.10 -35.97
CA SER A 191 -1.67 9.16 -35.79
C SER A 191 -2.37 7.81 -36.02
N CYS A 192 -2.03 7.07 -37.08
CA CYS A 192 -2.72 5.82 -37.44
C CYS A 192 -1.85 4.55 -37.38
N GLY A 193 -0.53 4.68 -37.26
CA GLY A 193 0.39 3.54 -37.17
C GLY A 193 0.76 2.87 -38.51
N SER A 194 0.30 3.37 -39.66
CA SER A 194 0.69 2.87 -41.00
C SER A 194 2.16 3.17 -41.33
N SER A 195 2.85 2.28 -42.04
CA SER A 195 4.20 2.51 -42.56
C SER A 195 4.25 3.32 -43.86
N ASP A 196 3.09 3.53 -44.51
CA ASP A 196 3.03 4.00 -45.89
C ASP A 196 3.13 5.52 -46.01
N HIS A 197 2.73 6.24 -44.96
CA HIS A 197 2.70 7.69 -44.93
C HIS A 197 3.18 8.25 -43.60
N ARG A 198 3.57 9.53 -43.64
CA ARG A 198 3.95 10.33 -42.47
C ARG A 198 2.72 10.99 -41.87
N ASP A 199 2.78 11.38 -40.61
CA ASP A 199 1.72 12.13 -39.91
C ASP A 199 1.18 13.34 -40.70
N THR A 200 2.05 14.04 -41.45
CA THR A 200 1.65 15.18 -42.28
C THR A 200 0.80 14.82 -43.51
N ALA A 201 0.72 13.53 -43.86
CA ALA A 201 -0.01 13.00 -45.00
C ALA A 201 -1.02 11.92 -44.58
N CYS A 202 -1.44 11.97 -43.30
CA CYS A 202 -2.46 11.09 -42.72
C CYS A 202 -3.87 11.57 -43.04
#